data_AF-A0A126P3V5-F1
#
_entry.id   AF-A0A126P3V5-F1
#
_cell.length_a   1.000
_cell.length_b   1.000
_cell.length_c   1.000
_cell.angle_alpha   90.00
_cell.angle_beta   90.00
_cell.angle_gamma   90.00
#
_symmetry.space_group_name_H-M   'P 1'
#
loop_
_entity.id
_entity.type
_entity.pdbx_description
1 polymer ?
#
loop_
_entity_poly.entity_id
_entity_poly.type
_entity_poly.pdbx_seq_one_letter_code
_entity_poly.pdbx_strand_id
1 'polypeptide(L)' 'MRTNIEIDDALLKEAMEITGLQTKKATVEEALRRIVRNADLKKVIAEMHGLGWEGDLDQMREGRVFDPLP' A
#
# COMPACT_ATOMS: atom_id res chain seq x y z
N MET A 1 17.49 -4.48 -18.53
CA MET A 1 18.57 -3.46 -18.48
C MET A 1 19.40 -3.70 -17.24
N ARG A 2 20.74 -3.63 -17.31
CA ARG A 2 21.62 -3.72 -16.14
C ARG A 2 22.07 -2.30 -15.80
N THR A 3 21.80 -1.87 -14.58
CA THR A 3 22.13 -0.53 -14.08
C THR A 3 22.80 -0.69 -12.73
N ASN A 4 23.88 0.04 -12.51
CA ASN A 4 24.55 0.10 -11.22
C ASN A 4 24.09 1.39 -10.51
N ILE A 5 23.45 1.22 -9.36
CA ILE A 5 22.99 2.32 -8.50
C ILE A 5 23.44 2.04 -7.07
N GLU A 6 23.84 3.07 -6.35
CA GLU A 6 24.09 2.97 -4.91
C GLU A 6 22.75 3.05 -4.19
N ILE A 7 22.49 2.09 -3.31
CA ILE A 7 21.30 2.01 -2.47
C ILE A 7 21.79 1.80 -1.04
N ASP A 8 21.13 2.45 -0.08
CA ASP A 8 21.36 2.22 1.33
C ASP A 8 21.09 0.73 1.69
N ASP A 9 22.10 0.05 2.23
CA ASP A 9 22.01 -1.38 2.52
C ASP A 9 21.04 -1.69 3.67
N ALA A 10 20.86 -0.78 4.63
CA ALA A 10 19.90 -0.96 5.72
C ALA A 10 18.46 -0.89 5.19
N LEU A 11 18.18 0.09 4.34
CA LEU A 11 16.89 0.21 3.66
C LEU A 11 16.58 -1.03 2.81
N LEU A 12 17.57 -1.51 2.05
CA LEU A 12 17.37 -2.68 1.20
C LEU A 12 17.15 -3.95 2.02
N LYS A 13 17.86 -4.10 3.14
CA LYS A 13 17.68 -5.22 4.07
C LYS A 13 16.28 -5.20 4.69
N GLU A 14 15.84 -4.06 5.20
CA GLU A 14 14.49 -3.91 5.75
C GLU A 14 13.42 -4.23 4.71
N ALA A 15 13.57 -3.71 3.47
CA ALA A 15 12.66 -4.01 2.39
C ALA A 15 12.63 -5.51 2.02
N MET A 16 13.78 -6.18 2.02
CA MET A 16 13.88 -7.63 1.80
C MET A 16 13.19 -8.42 2.92
N GLU A 17 13.34 -8.01 4.18
CA GLU A 17 12.70 -8.64 5.33
C GLU A 17 11.17 -8.50 5.29
N ILE A 18 10.67 -7.29 4.99
CA ILE A 18 9.23 -7.01 4.86
C ILE A 18 8.60 -7.77 3.70
N THR A 19 9.32 -7.89 2.58
CA THR A 19 8.78 -8.52 1.36
C THR A 19 9.04 -10.03 1.29
N GLY A 20 9.96 -10.56 2.11
CA GLY A 20 10.41 -11.96 2.06
C GLY A 20 11.21 -12.32 0.81
N LEU A 21 11.62 -11.34 0.01
CA LEU A 21 12.27 -11.56 -1.28
C LEU A 21 13.76 -11.87 -1.11
N GLN A 22 14.20 -12.89 -1.84
CA GLN A 22 15.56 -13.45 -1.69
C GLN A 22 16.65 -12.64 -2.40
N THR A 23 16.28 -11.73 -3.31
CA THR A 23 17.26 -10.99 -4.13
C THR A 23 17.05 -9.49 -4.06
N LYS A 24 18.16 -8.74 -4.06
CA LYS A 24 18.18 -7.27 -4.18
C LYS A 24 17.37 -6.81 -5.40
N LYS A 25 17.55 -7.48 -6.55
CA LYS A 25 16.83 -7.18 -7.80
C LYS A 25 15.31 -7.33 -7.64
N ALA A 26 14.85 -8.46 -7.12
CA ALA A 26 13.41 -8.71 -6.95
C ALA A 26 12.78 -7.67 -6.02
N THR A 27 13.48 -7.31 -4.95
CA THR A 27 13.03 -6.30 -3.98
C THR A 27 12.90 -4.92 -4.60
N VAL A 28 13.90 -4.50 -5.39
CA VAL A 28 13.85 -3.23 -6.11
C VAL A 28 12.74 -3.24 -7.16
N GLU A 29 12.56 -4.33 -7.90
CA GLU A 29 11.51 -4.44 -8.90
C GLU A 29 10.10 -4.39 -8.27
N GLU A 30 9.90 -5.08 -7.14
CA GLU A 30 8.65 -5.03 -6.39
C GLU A 30 8.37 -3.63 -5.82
N ALA A 31 9.39 -2.95 -5.30
CA ALA A 31 9.25 -1.57 -4.83
C ALA A 31 8.78 -0.63 -5.96
N LEU A 32 9.36 -0.74 -7.16
CA LEU A 32 8.96 0.05 -8.32
C LEU A 32 7.51 -0.28 -8.76
N ARG A 33 7.12 -1.55 -8.76
CA ARG A 33 5.73 -1.97 -9.07
C ARG A 33 4.74 -1.37 -8.08
N ARG A 34 5.06 -1.36 -6.78
CA ARG A 34 4.24 -0.74 -5.74
C ARG A 34 4.10 0.76 -5.93
N ILE A 35 5.16 1.47 -6.31
CA ILE A 35 5.11 2.91 -6.57
C ILE A 35 4.12 3.22 -7.69
N VAL A 36 4.21 2.49 -8.82
CA VAL A 36 3.29 2.67 -9.96
C VAL A 36 1.85 2.38 -9.54
N ARG A 37 1.62 1.22 -8.90
CA ARG A 37 0.28 0.83 -8.44
C ARG A 37 -0.32 1.85 -7.46
N ASN A 38 0.49 2.38 -6.55
CA ASN A 38 0.03 3.38 -5.58
C ASN A 38 -0.30 4.72 -6.26
N ALA A 39 0.44 5.10 -7.31
CA ALA A 39 0.11 6.30 -8.10
C ALA A 39 -1.24 6.13 -8.82
N ASP A 40 -1.49 4.96 -9.42
CA ASP A 40 -2.76 4.66 -10.08
C ASP A 40 -3.93 4.68 -9.09
N LEU A 41 -3.76 4.05 -7.92
CA LEU A 41 -4.78 4.06 -6.86
C LEU A 41 -5.08 5.47 -6.36
N LYS A 42 -4.06 6.31 -6.17
CA LYS A 42 -4.26 7.72 -5.78
C LYS A 42 -5.07 8.49 -6.82
N LYS A 43 -4.84 8.23 -8.11
CA LYS A 43 -5.63 8.84 -9.19
C LYS A 43 -7.08 8.41 -9.12
N VAL A 44 -7.36 7.12 -8.96
CA VAL A 44 -8.73 6.59 -8.82
C VAL A 44 -9.43 7.22 -7.62
N ILE A 45 -8.77 7.27 -6.45
CA ILE A 45 -9.34 7.90 -5.24
C ILE A 45 -9.66 9.38 -5.48
N ALA A 46 -8.78 10.11 -6.17
CA ALA A 46 -9.01 11.51 -6.51
C ALA A 46 -10.21 11.68 -7.47
N GLU A 47 -10.38 10.77 -8.44
CA GLU A 47 -11.53 10.75 -9.35
C GLU A 47 -12.84 10.41 -8.62
N MET A 48 -12.77 9.63 -7.54
CA MET A 48 -13.94 9.32 -6.70
C MET A 48 -14.37 10.49 -5.81
N HIS A 49 -13.52 11.51 -5.65
CA HIS A 49 -13.84 12.66 -4.81
C HIS A 49 -15.06 13.41 -5.36
N GLY A 50 -16.10 13.54 -4.54
CA GLY A 50 -17.33 14.23 -4.93
C GLY A 50 -18.38 13.36 -5.62
N LEU A 51 -18.14 12.06 -5.82
CA LEU A 51 -19.18 11.12 -6.25
C LEU A 51 -20.35 11.01 -5.26
N GLY A 52 -20.13 11.44 -4.01
CA GLY A 52 -21.10 11.30 -2.93
C GLY A 52 -21.25 9.86 -2.47
N TRP A 53 -21.95 9.68 -1.36
CA TRP A 53 -22.39 8.37 -0.90
C TRP A 53 -23.78 8.54 -0.32
N GLU A 54 -24.71 7.68 -0.73
CA GLU A 54 -26.08 7.68 -0.23
C GLU A 54 -26.26 6.57 0.81
N GLY A 55 -26.62 6.97 2.02
CA GLY A 55 -26.94 6.08 3.11
C GLY A 55 -26.88 6.78 4.47
N ASP A 56 -27.29 6.08 5.52
CA ASP A 56 -27.23 6.55 6.90
C ASP A 56 -26.16 5.76 7.67
N LEU A 57 -25.07 6.45 8.03
CA LEU A 57 -23.95 5.84 8.75
C LEU A 57 -24.34 5.36 10.15
N ASP A 58 -25.26 6.06 10.80
CA ASP A 58 -25.68 5.75 12.17
C ASP A 58 -26.58 4.52 12.15
N GLN A 59 -27.52 4.44 11.20
CA GLN A 59 -28.33 3.24 10.99
C GLN A 59 -27.46 1.99 10.72
N MET A 60 -26.40 2.12 9.91
CA MET A 60 -25.50 1.00 9.59
C MET A 60 -24.63 0.54 10.76
N ARG A 61 -24.48 1.38 11.79
CA ARG A 61 -23.68 1.09 12.99
C ARG A 61 -24.53 0.61 14.16
N GLU A 62 -25.84 0.70 14.05
CA GLU A 62 -26.78 0.24 15.07
C GLU A 62 -26.59 -1.27 15.33
N GLY A 63 -26.47 -1.65 16.59
CA GLY A 63 -26.25 -3.05 16.99
C GLY A 63 -24.82 -3.57 16.86
N ARG A 64 -23.84 -2.76 16.42
CA ARG A 64 -22.42 -3.15 16.51
C ARG A 64 -21.97 -3.18 17.97
N VAL A 65 -21.73 -4.39 18.48
CA VAL A 65 -20.99 -4.58 19.72
C VAL A 65 -19.52 -4.34 19.39
N PHE A 66 -18.93 -3.28 19.93
CA PHE A 66 -17.48 -3.11 19.88
C PHE A 66 -16.88 -4.20 20.76
N ASP A 67 -16.30 -5.22 20.14
CA ASP A 67 -15.47 -6.20 20.83
C ASP A 67 -14.07 -5.58 20.98
N PRO A 68 -13.69 -5.13 22.19
CA PRO A 68 -12.32 -4.71 22.40
C PRO A 68 -11.43 -5.93 22.18
N LEU A 69 -10.66 -5.92 21.09
CA LEU A 69 -9.63 -6.93 20.83
C LEU A 69 -8.77 -7.10 22.10
N PRO A 70 -8.34 -8.35 22.41
CA PRO A 70 -7.60 -8.67 23.64
C PRO A 70 -6.30 -7.89 23.79
#